data_AF-A0A7K0CWU2-F1
#
_entry.id   AF-A0A7K0CWU2-F1
#
_cell.length_a   1.000
_cell.length_b   1.000
_cell.length_c   1.000
_cell.angle_alpha   90.00
_cell.angle_beta   90.00
_cell.angle_gamma   90.00
#
_symmetry.space_group_name_H-M   'P 1'
#
loop_
_entity.id
_entity.type
_entity.pdbx_description
1 polymer ?
#
loop_
_entity_poly.entity_id
_entity_poly.type
_entity_poly.pdbx_seq_one_letter_code
_entity_poly.pdbx_strand_id
1 'polypeptide(L)'
;MTSLALVAGYPDDVSTLVAHEPPMISVLPDAASAERAALGMRAAYEAKGVGAGMAAFMAMTMWTGEFTDEFFAQPPADPAMFGMPTEDDGSRDDPLLSERSAPIIAYRPDIDALAAAPTRIVIAVGEESTGTLTARTSEAIASRLGTRPVVFPSHHGGFTGPENGYPGQPEAFARRLREVLGDN
;
A
#
# COMPACT_ATOMS: atom_id res chain seq x y z
N MET A 1 6.40 1.71 -4.38
CA MET A 1 5.55 2.32 -5.43
C MET A 1 6.37 2.95 -6.55
N THR A 2 7.43 3.69 -6.20
CA THR A 2 8.49 4.18 -7.10
C THR A 2 9.22 3.09 -7.90
N SER A 3 9.23 1.84 -7.44
CA SER A 3 9.95 0.75 -8.11
C SER A 3 9.33 0.29 -9.43
N LEU A 4 8.00 0.26 -9.58
CA LEU A 4 7.37 -0.04 -10.87
C LEU A 4 7.54 1.12 -11.84
N ALA A 5 7.46 2.36 -11.35
CA ALA A 5 7.79 3.53 -12.16
C ALA A 5 9.25 3.52 -12.64
N LEU A 6 10.18 3.07 -11.78
CA LEU A 6 11.59 2.88 -12.13
C LEU A 6 11.74 1.85 -13.26
N VAL A 7 11.11 0.68 -13.15
CA VAL A 7 11.17 -0.35 -14.20
C VAL A 7 10.58 0.15 -15.52
N ALA A 8 9.44 0.85 -15.49
CA ALA A 8 8.83 1.39 -16.69
C ALA A 8 9.69 2.47 -17.36
N GLY A 9 10.34 3.34 -16.59
CA GLY A 9 11.16 4.43 -17.10
C GLY A 9 12.61 4.05 -17.46
N TYR A 10 13.14 3.02 -16.80
CA TYR A 10 14.53 2.57 -16.88
C TYR A 10 14.60 1.03 -16.90
N PRO A 11 14.10 0.39 -17.97
CA PRO A 11 13.87 -1.06 -18.02
C PRO A 11 15.14 -1.91 -17.90
N ASP A 12 16.31 -1.34 -18.19
CA ASP A 12 17.60 -2.04 -18.13
C ASP A 12 18.32 -1.91 -16.77
N ASP A 13 17.84 -1.05 -15.87
CA ASP A 13 18.51 -0.75 -14.58
C ASP A 13 18.18 -1.74 -13.47
N VAL A 14 17.11 -2.53 -13.65
CA VAL A 14 16.63 -3.50 -12.64
C VAL A 14 16.50 -4.87 -13.28
N SER A 15 17.25 -5.85 -12.78
CA SER A 15 17.15 -7.25 -13.25
C SER A 15 15.94 -7.98 -12.68
N THR A 16 15.70 -7.83 -11.37
CA THR A 16 14.57 -8.44 -10.66
C THR A 16 13.98 -7.44 -9.69
N LEU A 17 12.66 -7.26 -9.76
CA LEU A 17 11.88 -6.46 -8.82
C LEU A 17 10.94 -7.36 -8.02
N VAL A 18 11.08 -7.38 -6.69
CA VAL A 18 10.04 -7.90 -5.79
C VAL A 18 9.26 -6.71 -5.23
N ALA A 19 8.09 -6.44 -5.81
CA ALA A 19 7.17 -5.41 -5.34
C ALA A 19 6.23 -6.00 -4.29
N HIS A 20 6.60 -5.87 -3.01
CA HIS A 20 5.76 -6.29 -1.89
C HIS A 20 4.67 -5.25 -1.63
N GLU A 21 3.42 -5.69 -1.83
CA GLU A 21 2.20 -4.94 -1.52
C GLU A 21 2.15 -3.47 -2.01
N PRO A 22 2.39 -3.21 -3.31
CA PRO A 22 2.38 -1.84 -3.84
C PRO A 22 0.96 -1.23 -3.76
N PRO A 23 0.76 -0.07 -3.11
CA PRO A 23 -0.56 0.52 -2.84
C PRO A 23 -1.20 1.23 -4.05
N MET A 24 -1.29 0.57 -5.21
CA MET A 24 -1.73 1.18 -6.48
C MET A 24 -3.25 1.27 -6.61
N ILE A 25 -3.84 2.31 -6.03
CA ILE A 25 -5.29 2.52 -6.04
C ILE A 25 -5.89 2.51 -7.46
N SER A 26 -5.17 3.10 -8.43
CA SER A 26 -5.65 3.24 -9.81
C SER A 26 -5.93 1.94 -10.56
N VAL A 27 -5.45 0.79 -10.06
CA VAL A 27 -5.71 -0.52 -10.70
C VAL A 27 -6.96 -1.23 -10.16
N LEU A 28 -7.57 -0.71 -9.09
CA LEU A 28 -8.76 -1.29 -8.47
C LEU A 28 -10.04 -1.04 -9.30
N PRO A 29 -11.03 -1.95 -9.24
CA PRO A 29 -12.34 -1.73 -9.87
C PRO A 29 -13.12 -0.56 -9.25
N ASP A 30 -12.95 -0.30 -7.95
CA ASP A 30 -13.55 0.79 -7.17
C ASP A 30 -12.58 1.97 -6.97
N ALA A 31 -11.63 2.17 -7.89
CA ALA A 31 -10.55 3.18 -7.75
C ALA A 31 -11.07 4.57 -7.37
N ALA A 32 -12.19 5.04 -7.96
CA ALA A 32 -12.77 6.33 -7.62
C ALA A 32 -13.23 6.44 -6.16
N SER A 33 -13.74 5.34 -5.58
CA SER A 33 -14.12 5.28 -4.17
C SER A 33 -12.88 5.21 -3.27
N ALA A 34 -11.88 4.42 -3.64
CA ALA A 34 -10.61 4.36 -2.90
C ALA A 34 -9.87 5.72 -2.92
N GLU A 35 -9.88 6.43 -4.06
CA GLU A 35 -9.39 7.81 -4.18
C GLU A 35 -10.19 8.77 -3.27
N ARG A 36 -11.52 8.63 -3.21
CA ARG A 36 -12.38 9.39 -2.28
C ARG A 36 -12.00 9.12 -0.82
N ALA A 37 -11.69 7.88 -0.45
CA ALA A 37 -11.24 7.54 0.89
C ALA A 37 -9.89 8.20 1.22
N ALA A 38 -8.93 8.21 0.27
CA ALA A 38 -7.65 8.89 0.43
C ALA A 38 -7.81 10.42 0.60
N LEU A 39 -8.74 11.03 -0.15
CA LEU A 39 -9.09 12.44 0.04
C LEU A 39 -9.71 12.70 1.42
N GLY A 40 -10.52 11.76 1.94
CA GLY A 40 -11.07 11.81 3.30
C GLY A 40 -9.98 11.77 4.38
N MET A 41 -8.98 10.92 4.22
CA MET A 41 -7.79 10.88 5.08
C MET A 41 -7.08 12.24 5.11
N ARG A 42 -6.82 12.83 3.93
CA ARG A 42 -6.19 14.16 3.85
C ARG A 42 -7.06 15.23 4.48
N ALA A 43 -8.37 15.22 4.26
CA ALA A 43 -9.29 16.18 4.86
C ALA A 43 -9.28 16.09 6.40
N ALA A 44 -9.19 14.89 6.97
CA ALA A 44 -9.04 14.69 8.40
C ALA A 44 -7.71 15.27 8.92
N TYR A 45 -6.62 15.04 8.20
CA TYR A 45 -5.31 15.61 8.50
C TYR A 45 -5.32 17.15 8.47
N GLU A 46 -5.83 17.74 7.38
CA GLU A 46 -5.88 19.18 7.23
C GLU A 46 -6.73 19.86 8.31
N ALA A 47 -7.84 19.23 8.70
CA ALA A 47 -8.77 19.80 9.68
C ALA A 47 -8.33 19.62 11.14
N LYS A 48 -7.62 18.53 11.48
CA LYS A 48 -7.39 18.11 12.86
C LYS A 48 -6.00 17.55 13.16
N GLY A 49 -5.04 17.71 12.25
CA GLY A 49 -3.64 17.34 12.44
C GLY A 49 -3.34 15.85 12.32
N VAL A 50 -2.09 15.51 12.65
CA VAL A 50 -1.48 14.19 12.38
C VAL A 50 -2.27 13.02 12.96
N GLY A 51 -2.81 13.15 14.16
CA GLY A 51 -3.55 12.09 14.82
C GLY A 51 -4.82 11.70 14.06
N ALA A 52 -5.61 12.69 13.65
CA ALA A 52 -6.82 12.47 12.85
C ALA A 52 -6.49 11.91 11.45
N GLY A 53 -5.44 12.43 10.80
CA GLY A 53 -4.99 11.93 9.52
C GLY A 53 -4.52 10.47 9.59
N MET A 54 -3.71 10.12 10.60
CA MET A 54 -3.20 8.77 10.79
C MET A 54 -4.32 7.78 11.16
N ALA A 55 -5.27 8.18 12.00
CA ALA A 55 -6.44 7.36 12.32
C ALA A 55 -7.26 7.04 11.07
N ALA A 56 -7.50 8.04 10.21
CA ALA A 56 -8.19 7.85 8.95
C ALA A 56 -7.38 6.99 7.96
N PHE A 57 -6.06 7.15 7.91
CA PHE A 57 -5.16 6.30 7.12
C PHE A 57 -5.23 4.84 7.56
N MET A 58 -5.17 4.57 8.87
CA MET A 58 -5.28 3.22 9.43
C MET A 58 -6.67 2.62 9.13
N ALA A 59 -7.75 3.38 9.36
CA ALA A 59 -9.10 2.91 9.03
C ALA A 59 -9.26 2.56 7.54
N MET A 60 -8.69 3.37 6.64
CA MET A 60 -8.70 3.11 5.19
C MET A 60 -7.88 1.89 4.82
N THR A 61 -6.67 1.75 5.34
CA THR A 61 -5.74 0.67 4.94
C THR A 61 -6.08 -0.68 5.56
N MET A 62 -6.72 -0.67 6.74
CA MET A 62 -7.23 -1.86 7.41
C MET A 62 -8.62 -2.29 6.93
N TRP A 63 -9.27 -1.49 6.07
CA TRP A 63 -10.56 -1.86 5.49
C TRP A 63 -10.43 -3.08 4.57
N THR A 64 -11.29 -4.06 4.79
CA THR A 64 -11.35 -5.28 3.98
C THR A 64 -12.47 -5.16 2.95
N GLY A 65 -12.14 -5.30 1.67
CA GLY A 65 -13.10 -5.24 0.57
C GLY A 65 -13.16 -3.88 -0.12
N GLU A 66 -14.15 -3.70 -1.00
CA GLU A 66 -14.36 -2.47 -1.77
C GLU A 66 -14.82 -1.31 -0.89
N PHE A 67 -14.47 -0.09 -1.29
CA PHE A 67 -14.95 1.14 -0.67
C PHE A 67 -16.37 1.43 -1.15
N THR A 68 -17.35 0.91 -0.42
CA THR A 68 -18.78 1.11 -0.66
C THR A 68 -19.36 2.13 0.31
N ASP A 69 -20.65 2.45 0.19
CA ASP A 69 -21.36 3.31 1.15
C ASP A 69 -21.21 2.84 2.60
N GLU A 70 -20.96 1.55 2.84
CA GLU A 70 -20.66 1.01 4.17
C GLU A 70 -19.40 1.64 4.79
N PHE A 71 -18.31 1.74 4.01
CA PHE A 71 -17.09 2.40 4.47
C PHE A 71 -17.35 3.87 4.80
N PHE A 72 -18.10 4.57 3.95
CA PHE A 72 -18.34 6.01 4.11
C PHE A 72 -19.42 6.35 5.14
N ALA A 73 -20.21 5.37 5.58
CA ALA A 73 -21.16 5.52 6.68
C ALA A 73 -20.49 5.38 8.05
N GLN A 74 -19.23 4.92 8.12
CA GLN A 74 -18.51 4.84 9.39
C GLN A 74 -18.31 6.23 10.01
N PRO A 75 -18.34 6.35 11.35
CA PRO A 75 -17.94 7.58 12.01
C PRO A 75 -16.47 7.88 11.71
N PRO A 76 -16.04 9.15 11.80
CA PRO A 76 -14.63 9.50 11.72
C PRO A 76 -13.80 8.65 12.69
N ALA A 77 -12.67 8.12 12.21
CA ALA A 77 -11.76 7.32 13.03
C ALA A 77 -11.25 8.15 14.23
N ASP A 78 -11.40 7.61 15.44
CA ASP A 78 -10.90 8.24 16.67
C ASP A 78 -9.40 7.95 16.85
N PRO A 79 -8.53 8.98 16.85
CA PRO A 79 -7.09 8.81 17.05
C PRO A 79 -6.72 8.06 18.33
N ALA A 80 -7.51 8.24 19.41
CA ALA A 80 -7.22 7.60 20.69
C ALA A 80 -7.30 6.06 20.61
N MET A 81 -8.16 5.52 19.74
CA MET A 81 -8.27 4.06 19.54
C MET A 81 -6.99 3.45 18.95
N PHE A 82 -6.19 4.26 18.26
CA PHE A 82 -4.93 3.85 17.64
C PHE A 82 -3.70 4.30 18.45
N GLY A 83 -3.90 4.86 19.64
CA GLY A 83 -2.81 5.42 20.45
C GLY A 83 -2.16 6.66 19.85
N MET A 84 -2.88 7.38 18.97
CA MET A 84 -2.41 8.59 18.32
C MET A 84 -2.81 9.84 19.13
N PRO A 85 -2.08 10.96 19.01
CA PRO A 85 -2.47 12.23 19.62
C PRO A 85 -3.87 12.66 19.19
N THR A 86 -4.63 13.26 20.11
CA THR A 86 -5.98 13.79 19.80
C THR A 86 -5.98 15.29 19.54
N GLU A 87 -4.93 15.96 19.99
CA GLU A 87 -4.68 17.37 19.82
C GLU A 87 -4.02 17.67 18.47
N ASP A 88 -4.42 18.80 17.88
CA ASP A 88 -3.79 19.34 16.68
C ASP A 88 -2.69 20.32 17.07
N ASP A 89 -1.45 20.03 16.68
CA ASP A 89 -0.30 20.90 16.92
C ASP A 89 -0.12 22.01 15.86
N GLY A 90 -0.98 22.02 14.83
CA GLY A 90 -0.97 22.98 13.74
C GLY A 90 0.02 22.68 12.60
N SER A 91 0.82 21.60 12.69
CA SER A 91 1.76 21.20 11.64
C SER A 91 1.06 20.54 10.45
N ARG A 92 1.54 20.78 9.22
CA ARG A 92 0.98 20.24 7.96
C ARG A 92 2.04 19.70 6.98
N ASP A 93 3.21 19.32 7.50
CA ASP A 93 4.36 18.90 6.71
C ASP A 93 4.59 17.38 6.68
N ASP A 94 3.65 16.60 7.21
CA ASP A 94 3.70 15.13 7.19
C ASP A 94 3.70 14.63 5.72
N PRO A 95 4.71 13.88 5.28
CA PRO A 95 4.85 13.48 3.88
C PRO A 95 3.80 12.45 3.43
N LEU A 96 3.25 11.65 4.34
CA LEU A 96 2.22 10.66 4.03
C LEU A 96 0.84 11.31 3.93
N LEU A 97 0.53 12.20 4.87
CA LEU A 97 -0.82 12.74 5.04
C LEU A 97 -1.08 14.01 4.22
N SER A 98 -0.03 14.74 3.83
CA SER A 98 -0.15 15.98 3.04
C SER A 98 -0.23 15.74 1.52
N GLU A 99 -0.38 16.82 0.76
CA GLU A 99 -0.28 16.84 -0.72
C GLU A 99 0.93 16.11 -1.30
N ARG A 100 2.01 15.95 -0.51
CA ARG A 100 3.24 15.28 -0.94
C ARG A 100 3.00 13.83 -1.35
N SER A 101 1.99 13.16 -0.79
CA SER A 101 1.61 11.79 -1.18
C SER A 101 0.66 11.72 -2.38
N ALA A 102 0.10 12.85 -2.84
CA ALA A 102 -0.87 12.84 -3.94
C ALA A 102 -0.33 12.22 -5.24
N PRO A 103 0.92 12.47 -5.68
CA PRO A 103 1.47 11.81 -6.87
C PRO A 103 1.62 10.29 -6.71
N ILE A 104 1.85 9.82 -5.49
CA ILE A 104 1.94 8.38 -5.17
C ILE A 104 0.54 7.78 -5.30
N ILE A 105 -0.46 8.36 -4.62
CA ILE A 105 -1.85 7.89 -4.65
C ILE A 105 -2.41 7.87 -6.08
N ALA A 106 -2.13 8.91 -6.86
CA ALA A 106 -2.64 9.07 -8.23
C ALA A 106 -1.83 8.29 -9.30
N TYR A 107 -0.75 7.60 -8.91
CA TYR A 107 0.11 6.91 -9.87
C TYR A 107 -0.68 5.86 -10.66
N ARG A 108 -0.53 5.89 -11.99
CA ARG A 108 -1.10 4.92 -12.93
C ARG A 108 0.03 4.12 -13.58
N PRO A 109 0.13 2.81 -13.34
CA PRO A 109 1.18 2.01 -13.93
C PRO A 109 0.99 1.86 -15.45
N ASP A 110 2.06 2.06 -16.21
CA ASP A 110 2.12 1.71 -17.63
C ASP A 110 2.29 0.19 -17.77
N ILE A 111 1.18 -0.52 -17.95
CA ILE A 111 1.16 -1.98 -17.98
C ILE A 111 1.94 -2.52 -19.19
N ASP A 112 1.87 -1.85 -20.33
CA ASP A 112 2.53 -2.29 -21.55
C ASP A 112 4.05 -2.14 -21.42
N ALA A 113 4.52 -1.01 -20.86
CA ALA A 113 5.93 -0.81 -20.59
C ALA A 113 6.47 -1.82 -19.56
N LEU A 114 5.72 -2.09 -18.49
CA LEU A 114 6.09 -3.09 -17.48
C LEU A 114 6.14 -4.51 -18.04
N ALA A 115 5.22 -4.87 -18.93
CA ALA A 115 5.19 -6.18 -19.58
C ALA A 115 6.29 -6.36 -20.63
N ALA A 116 6.72 -5.27 -21.27
CA ALA A 116 7.79 -5.27 -22.27
C ALA A 116 9.20 -5.22 -21.65
N ALA A 117 9.33 -4.80 -20.38
CA ALA A 117 10.62 -4.70 -19.70
C ALA A 117 11.30 -6.07 -19.56
N PRO A 118 12.63 -6.15 -19.69
CA PRO A 118 13.38 -7.38 -19.45
C PRO A 118 13.46 -7.74 -17.95
N THR A 119 13.06 -6.81 -17.07
CA THR A 119 13.01 -7.02 -15.62
C THR A 119 12.05 -8.16 -15.25
N ARG A 120 12.52 -9.08 -14.40
CA ARG A 120 11.64 -10.05 -13.74
C ARG A 120 10.84 -9.35 -12.63
N ILE A 121 9.56 -9.11 -12.87
CA ILE A 121 8.66 -8.45 -11.90
C ILE A 121 7.90 -9.52 -11.11
N VAL A 122 8.09 -9.52 -9.79
CA VAL A 122 7.35 -10.34 -8.83
C VAL A 122 6.51 -9.44 -7.96
N ILE A 123 5.19 -9.58 -8.06
CA ILE A 123 4.26 -8.94 -7.13
C ILE A 123 4.10 -9.87 -5.92
N ALA A 124 4.34 -9.36 -4.72
CA ALA A 124 4.24 -10.13 -3.48
C ALA A 124 3.12 -9.60 -2.58
N VAL A 125 2.48 -10.50 -1.83
CA VAL A 125 1.39 -10.21 -0.89
C VAL A 125 1.56 -11.02 0.40
N GLY A 126 1.26 -10.44 1.55
CA GLY A 126 1.24 -11.15 2.84
C GLY A 126 0.03 -12.08 2.95
N GLU A 127 0.22 -13.27 3.54
CA GLU A 127 -0.87 -14.24 3.77
C GLU A 127 -1.97 -13.70 4.71
N GLU A 128 -1.61 -12.80 5.62
CA GLU A 128 -2.53 -12.17 6.58
C GLU A 128 -3.17 -10.88 6.04
N SER A 129 -2.76 -10.39 4.86
CA SER A 129 -3.27 -9.14 4.28
C SER A 129 -4.55 -9.32 3.47
N THR A 130 -5.12 -10.52 3.42
CA THR A 130 -6.23 -10.85 2.49
C THR A 130 -7.37 -9.82 2.55
N GLY A 131 -7.68 -9.24 1.40
CA GLY A 131 -8.77 -8.28 1.22
C GLY A 131 -8.51 -6.86 1.71
N THR A 132 -7.37 -6.57 2.35
CA THR A 132 -6.96 -5.18 2.65
C THR A 132 -6.69 -4.42 1.35
N LEU A 133 -6.66 -3.08 1.43
CA LEU A 133 -6.37 -2.24 0.27
C LEU A 133 -5.11 -2.71 -0.50
N THR A 134 -4.01 -2.98 0.20
CA THR A 134 -2.73 -3.31 -0.43
C THR A 134 -2.69 -4.73 -0.99
N ALA A 135 -3.40 -5.69 -0.41
CA ALA A 135 -3.59 -7.01 -1.03
C ALA A 135 -4.42 -6.91 -2.30
N ARG A 136 -5.53 -6.16 -2.26
CA ARG A 136 -6.40 -5.94 -3.43
C ARG A 136 -5.64 -5.27 -4.58
N THR A 137 -4.82 -4.26 -4.31
CA THR A 137 -4.01 -3.61 -5.36
C THR A 137 -2.94 -4.54 -5.91
N SER A 138 -2.36 -5.42 -5.08
CA SER A 138 -1.37 -6.43 -5.48
C SER A 138 -1.96 -7.49 -6.40
N GLU A 139 -3.14 -8.01 -6.05
CA GLU A 139 -3.88 -8.96 -6.88
C GLU A 139 -4.26 -8.33 -8.23
N ALA A 140 -4.76 -7.09 -8.20
CA ALA A 140 -5.15 -6.37 -9.40
C ALA A 140 -3.97 -6.12 -10.34
N ILE A 141 -2.82 -5.64 -9.85
CA ILE A 141 -1.65 -5.43 -10.72
C ILE A 141 -1.09 -6.74 -11.24
N ALA A 142 -0.97 -7.78 -10.40
CA ALA A 142 -0.47 -9.07 -10.84
C ALA A 142 -1.33 -9.63 -11.99
N SER A 143 -2.66 -9.53 -11.86
CA SER A 143 -3.61 -9.91 -12.90
C SER A 143 -3.41 -9.12 -14.20
N ARG A 144 -3.20 -7.80 -14.11
CA ARG A 144 -2.95 -6.94 -15.29
C ARG A 144 -1.62 -7.26 -16.00
N LEU A 145 -0.62 -7.73 -15.25
CA LEU A 145 0.65 -8.23 -15.79
C LEU A 145 0.58 -9.70 -16.24
N GLY A 146 -0.59 -10.35 -16.16
CA GLY A 146 -0.75 -11.77 -16.55
C GLY A 146 -0.11 -12.76 -15.58
N THR A 147 0.15 -12.35 -14.34
CA THR A 147 0.81 -13.17 -13.29
C THR A 147 -0.12 -13.39 -12.09
N ARG A 148 0.33 -14.20 -11.13
CA ARG A 148 -0.31 -14.35 -9.81
C ARG A 148 0.61 -13.77 -8.74
N PRO A 149 0.08 -13.13 -7.68
CA PRO A 149 0.89 -12.70 -6.57
C PRO A 149 1.61 -13.88 -5.90
N VAL A 150 2.84 -13.64 -5.47
CA VAL A 150 3.59 -14.58 -4.63
C VAL A 150 3.25 -14.29 -3.16
N VAL A 151 2.78 -15.31 -2.45
CA VAL A 151 2.45 -15.19 -1.03
C VAL A 151 3.72 -15.18 -0.19
N PHE A 152 3.79 -14.23 0.74
CA PHE A 152 4.83 -14.05 1.75
C PHE A 152 4.24 -14.26 3.16
N PRO A 153 5.05 -14.75 4.11
CA PRO A 153 4.62 -14.91 5.49
C PRO A 153 4.15 -13.59 6.12
N SER A 154 3.21 -13.69 7.05
CA SER A 154 2.66 -12.56 7.81
C SER A 154 1.90 -11.54 6.94
N HIS A 155 1.95 -10.27 7.28
CA HIS A 155 1.12 -9.18 6.77
C HIS A 155 1.94 -8.15 5.95
N HIS A 156 1.33 -7.00 5.63
CA HIS A 156 1.97 -5.88 4.92
C HIS A 156 3.34 -5.46 5.49
N GLY A 157 3.45 -5.43 6.81
CA GLY A 157 4.71 -5.20 7.54
C GLY A 157 5.50 -6.48 7.87
N GLY A 158 5.34 -7.59 7.15
CA GLY A 158 5.86 -8.91 7.57
C GLY A 158 7.38 -8.99 7.75
N PHE A 159 8.11 -7.99 7.26
CA PHE A 159 9.55 -7.81 7.41
C PHE A 159 9.98 -7.04 8.68
N THR A 160 9.04 -6.54 9.49
CA THR A 160 9.35 -5.80 10.73
C THR A 160 9.71 -6.74 11.87
N GLY A 161 10.64 -6.32 12.73
CA GLY A 161 11.05 -7.04 13.93
C GLY A 161 10.10 -6.86 15.12
N PRO A 162 10.26 -7.66 16.19
CA PRO A 162 9.41 -7.65 17.38
C PRO A 162 9.40 -6.33 18.16
N GLU A 163 10.40 -5.47 17.93
CA GLU A 163 10.50 -4.13 18.51
C GLU A 163 9.51 -3.12 17.92
N ASN A 164 8.86 -3.45 16.80
CA ASN A 164 7.89 -2.57 16.15
C ASN A 164 6.48 -2.76 16.73
N GLY A 165 5.68 -1.69 16.73
CA GLY A 165 4.28 -1.74 17.17
C GLY A 165 3.35 -2.60 16.29
N TYR A 166 3.86 -3.11 15.17
CA TYR A 166 3.19 -4.05 14.28
C TYR A 166 4.20 -5.14 13.85
N PRO A 167 4.48 -6.11 14.74
CA PRO A 167 5.57 -7.08 14.55
C PRO A 167 5.18 -8.17 13.54
N GLY A 168 6.02 -8.35 12.52
CA GLY A 168 5.88 -9.38 11.51
C GLY A 168 6.64 -10.68 11.80
N GLN A 169 7.06 -11.36 10.74
CA GLN A 169 7.86 -12.60 10.78
C GLN A 169 9.14 -12.46 9.93
N PRO A 170 10.10 -11.61 10.33
CA PRO A 170 11.18 -11.16 9.46
C PRO A 170 12.10 -12.30 8.99
N GLU A 171 12.36 -13.32 9.82
CA GLU A 171 13.17 -14.47 9.40
C GLU A 171 12.46 -15.34 8.36
N ALA A 172 11.14 -15.52 8.49
CA ALA A 172 10.34 -16.25 7.52
C ALA A 172 10.22 -15.47 6.20
N PHE A 173 9.97 -14.16 6.30
CA PHE A 173 9.96 -13.25 5.16
C PHE A 173 11.29 -13.29 4.41
N ALA A 174 12.43 -13.20 5.11
CA ALA A 174 13.75 -13.23 4.51
C ALA A 174 14.08 -14.58 3.83
N ARG A 175 13.66 -15.71 4.42
CA ARG A 175 13.79 -17.03 3.75
C ARG A 175 12.99 -17.06 2.46
N ARG A 176 11.72 -16.62 2.50
CA ARG A 176 10.86 -16.58 1.32
C ARG A 176 11.41 -15.66 0.24
N LEU A 177 11.95 -14.50 0.62
CA LEU A 177 12.58 -13.57 -0.32
C LEU A 177 13.78 -14.21 -1.02
N ARG A 178 14.63 -14.97 -0.30
CA ARG A 178 15.77 -15.67 -0.90
C ARG A 178 15.36 -16.75 -1.89
N GLU A 179 14.30 -17.50 -1.59
CA GLU A 179 13.72 -18.47 -2.54
C GLU A 179 13.28 -17.77 -3.82
N VAL A 180 12.47 -16.71 -3.68
CA VAL A 180 11.95 -15.94 -4.83
C VAL A 180 13.07 -15.35 -5.68
N LEU A 181 14.14 -14.83 -5.06
CA LEU A 181 15.30 -14.29 -5.77
C LEU A 181 16.21 -15.37 -6.36
N GLY A 182 16.24 -16.57 -5.77
CA GLY A 182 17.08 -17.70 -6.16
C GLY A 182 16.50 -18.59 -7.26
N ASP A 183 15.20 -18.48 -7.55
CA ASP A 183 14.51 -19.19 -8.64
C ASP A 183 14.87 -18.66 -10.05
N ASN A 184 16.15 -18.32 -10.28
CA ASN A 184 16.68 -17.88 -11.59
C ASN A 184 17.40 -19.03 -12.32
#